data_AF-A0A8K0LX23-F1
#
_entry.id   AF-A0A8K0LX23-F1
#
_cell.length_a   1.000
_cell.length_b   1.000
_cell.length_c   1.000
_cell.angle_alpha   90.00
_cell.angle_beta   90.00
_cell.angle_gamma   90.00
#
_symmetry.space_group_name_H-M   'P 1'
#
loop_
_entity.id
_entity.type
_entity.pdbx_description
1 polymer ?
#
loop_
_entity_poly.entity_id
_entity_poly.type
_entity_poly.pdbx_seq_one_letter_code
_entity_poly.pdbx_strand_id
1 'polypeptide(L)'
;MGGLLSRLRKRKVAPSPPQESSRDPTLPNSQSSDPSESSPVPFPDGVKVLHDCTDTTVDICFIHGLTGNREGTWTAPGQSTPWPKALLPPELNKSRILTYGYNAYIMRKSGAASNRLIHHATNLLANLTTSRARHNASSRPLIFVAHSLGGLVCKEAILLSRNHPETHLRSIFGCTKGIIFMGTPHKGAWMAD
;
A
#
# COMPACT_ATOMS: atom_id res chain seq x y z
N MET A 1 55.63 33.04 -18.20
CA MET A 1 56.68 32.22 -18.86
C MET A 1 57.31 31.35 -17.80
N GLY A 2 57.43 30.03 -18.04
CA GLY A 2 57.70 29.02 -16.99
C GLY A 2 56.46 28.73 -16.12
N GLY A 3 56.18 27.51 -15.64
CA GLY A 3 56.85 26.21 -15.84
C GLY A 3 57.92 25.86 -14.78
N LEU A 4 58.29 24.59 -14.53
CA LEU A 4 57.76 23.29 -15.00
C LEU A 4 58.50 22.13 -14.25
N LEU A 5 57.80 21.08 -13.76
CA LEU A 5 58.37 19.76 -13.33
C LEU A 5 59.46 19.80 -12.20
N SER A 6 60.15 18.71 -11.80
CA SER A 6 59.64 17.44 -11.22
C SER A 6 60.73 16.56 -10.54
N ARG A 7 60.32 15.63 -9.66
CA ARG A 7 60.85 14.24 -9.40
C ARG A 7 62.38 13.95 -9.36
N LEU A 8 62.82 13.19 -8.35
CA LEU A 8 63.48 11.82 -8.37
C LEU A 8 64.07 11.51 -6.95
N ARG A 9 63.93 10.32 -6.29
CA ARG A 9 64.45 8.93 -6.50
C ARG A 9 65.98 8.82 -6.23
N LYS A 10 66.58 7.87 -5.46
CA LYS A 10 66.33 6.43 -5.12
C LYS A 10 66.92 6.07 -3.71
N ARG A 11 66.27 5.22 -2.87
CA ARG A 11 66.54 3.78 -2.54
C ARG A 11 67.99 3.27 -2.31
N LYS A 12 68.21 2.54 -1.19
CA LYS A 12 69.01 1.29 -1.07
C LYS A 12 68.41 0.33 0.00
N VAL A 13 68.97 -0.86 0.26
CA VAL A 13 68.25 -2.07 0.77
C VAL A 13 68.99 -2.84 1.92
N ALA A 14 68.23 -3.68 2.64
CA ALA A 14 68.52 -4.46 3.86
C ALA A 14 69.54 -5.65 3.75
N PRO A 15 69.75 -6.40 4.87
CA PRO A 15 69.48 -7.86 4.85
C PRO A 15 68.71 -8.40 6.09
N SER A 16 68.50 -9.73 6.15
CA SER A 16 67.77 -10.55 7.17
C SER A 16 68.21 -12.04 7.05
N PRO A 17 67.68 -13.07 7.78
CA PRO A 17 66.93 -13.16 9.06
C PRO A 17 67.68 -14.11 10.07
N PRO A 18 67.01 -14.76 11.05
CA PRO A 18 66.55 -16.16 10.84
C PRO A 18 65.19 -16.57 11.50
N GLN A 19 64.82 -17.84 11.27
CA GLN A 19 63.60 -18.62 11.63
C GLN A 19 63.65 -19.27 13.07
N GLU A 20 62.64 -19.93 13.68
CA GLU A 20 61.16 -20.09 13.50
C GLU A 20 60.57 -20.99 14.65
N SER A 21 59.22 -21.01 14.77
CA SER A 21 58.36 -22.15 15.22
C SER A 21 57.75 -22.16 16.65
N SER A 22 56.43 -22.42 16.70
CA SER A 22 55.64 -23.17 17.71
C SER A 22 54.13 -22.88 17.52
N ARG A 23 53.25 -23.37 18.40
CA ARG A 23 51.78 -23.47 18.20
C ARG A 23 51.00 -23.41 19.54
N ASP A 24 49.69 -23.63 19.68
CA ASP A 24 48.61 -24.09 18.76
C ASP A 24 47.27 -23.31 19.06
N PRO A 25 46.01 -23.79 18.87
CA PRO A 25 44.87 -22.89 18.59
C PRO A 25 43.94 -22.51 19.79
N THR A 26 42.86 -21.78 19.44
CA THR A 26 41.59 -21.45 20.17
C THR A 26 41.40 -20.01 20.67
N LEU A 27 40.44 -19.31 20.05
CA LEU A 27 39.58 -18.28 20.64
C LEU A 27 38.24 -18.27 19.84
N PRO A 28 37.06 -18.33 20.48
CA PRO A 28 35.79 -18.15 19.76
C PRO A 28 35.62 -16.68 19.36
N ASN A 29 35.32 -16.41 18.08
CA ASN A 29 34.99 -15.06 17.63
C ASN A 29 33.59 -14.69 18.13
N SER A 30 33.50 -13.87 19.18
CA SER A 30 32.25 -13.36 19.73
C SER A 30 31.66 -12.28 18.82
N GLN A 31 31.12 -12.70 17.66
CA GLN A 31 30.28 -11.82 16.86
C GLN A 31 29.06 -11.43 17.69
N SER A 32 29.00 -10.16 18.07
CA SER A 32 27.80 -9.55 18.65
C SER A 32 26.63 -9.78 17.71
N SER A 33 25.57 -10.43 18.20
CA SER A 33 24.34 -10.64 17.43
C SER A 33 23.80 -9.31 16.94
N ASP A 34 23.65 -9.16 15.63
CA ASP A 34 23.03 -7.98 15.04
C ASP A 34 21.64 -7.72 15.67
N PRO A 35 21.30 -6.46 15.99
CA PRO A 35 19.93 -6.10 16.33
C PRO A 35 19.07 -6.28 15.08
N SER A 36 18.41 -7.44 15.00
CA SER A 36 17.70 -7.94 13.81
C SER A 36 17.02 -6.85 13.00
N GLU A 37 17.46 -6.63 11.75
CA GLU A 37 16.79 -5.73 10.83
C GLU A 37 15.35 -6.20 10.61
N SER A 38 14.41 -5.55 11.30
CA SER A 38 13.00 -5.83 11.13
C SER A 38 12.58 -5.34 9.75
N SER A 39 12.57 -6.25 8.76
CA SER A 39 12.18 -5.95 7.39
C SER A 39 10.87 -5.14 7.41
N PRO A 40 10.83 -3.95 6.77
CA PRO A 40 9.75 -3.00 7.00
C PRO A 40 8.42 -3.61 6.60
N VAL A 41 7.52 -3.75 7.59
CA VAL A 41 6.22 -4.42 7.43
C VAL A 41 5.50 -3.83 6.21
N PRO A 42 5.21 -4.61 5.16
CA PRO A 42 4.59 -4.08 3.95
C PRO A 42 3.29 -3.35 4.25
N PHE A 43 3.08 -2.20 3.61
CA PHE A 43 1.83 -1.46 3.75
C PHE A 43 0.66 -2.37 3.32
N PRO A 44 -0.44 -2.48 4.09
CA PRO A 44 -1.51 -3.42 3.80
C PRO A 44 -2.40 -2.91 2.65
N ASP A 45 -1.93 -3.10 1.41
CA ASP A 45 -2.58 -2.68 0.17
C ASP A 45 -3.36 -3.80 -0.54
N GLY A 46 -4.20 -3.40 -1.49
CA GLY A 46 -5.16 -4.30 -2.15
C GLY A 46 -6.41 -4.57 -1.32
N VAL A 47 -7.31 -5.39 -1.89
CA VAL A 47 -8.60 -5.75 -1.28
C VAL A 47 -8.41 -6.81 -0.19
N LYS A 48 -8.95 -6.56 1.01
CA LYS A 48 -9.14 -7.54 2.08
C LYS A 48 -10.63 -7.77 2.30
N VAL A 49 -11.03 -9.03 2.45
CA VAL A 49 -12.38 -9.40 2.89
C VAL A 49 -12.42 -9.31 4.42
N LEU A 50 -13.40 -8.58 4.97
CA LEU A 50 -13.64 -8.46 6.40
C LEU A 50 -14.74 -9.42 6.88
N HIS A 51 -15.78 -9.60 6.06
CA HIS A 51 -16.88 -10.53 6.25
C HIS A 51 -17.40 -10.97 4.88
N ASP A 52 -17.85 -12.22 4.76
CA ASP A 52 -18.45 -12.81 3.55
C ASP A 52 -19.51 -13.83 4.01
N CYS A 53 -20.56 -14.04 3.22
CA CYS A 53 -21.64 -14.99 3.51
C CYS A 53 -22.07 -15.76 2.25
N THR A 54 -22.55 -16.99 2.42
CA THR A 54 -22.82 -17.92 1.30
C THR A 54 -23.92 -17.45 0.35
N ASP A 55 -24.85 -16.63 0.84
CA ASP A 55 -25.95 -16.03 0.07
C ASP A 55 -25.78 -14.52 -0.16
N THR A 56 -24.52 -14.03 -0.18
CA THR A 56 -24.22 -12.61 -0.40
C THR A 56 -24.86 -12.05 -1.67
N THR A 57 -25.71 -11.05 -1.49
CA THR A 57 -26.40 -10.29 -2.56
C THR A 57 -25.73 -8.95 -2.91
N VAL A 58 -24.87 -8.40 -2.04
CA VAL A 58 -24.22 -7.08 -2.24
C VAL A 58 -22.77 -7.07 -1.74
N ASP A 59 -21.88 -6.41 -2.48
CA ASP A 59 -20.54 -6.03 -2.00
C ASP A 59 -20.56 -4.61 -1.42
N ILE A 60 -19.95 -4.40 -0.25
CA ILE A 60 -19.72 -3.08 0.33
C ILE A 60 -18.21 -2.86 0.47
N CYS A 61 -17.65 -1.89 -0.25
CA CYS A 61 -16.21 -1.66 -0.35
C CYS A 61 -15.78 -0.35 0.34
N PHE A 62 -15.06 -0.50 1.45
CA PHE A 62 -14.51 0.58 2.26
C PHE A 62 -13.14 1.04 1.74
N ILE A 63 -12.95 2.35 1.56
CA ILE A 63 -11.71 2.96 1.00
C ILE A 63 -11.19 4.07 1.92
N HIS A 64 -9.93 3.98 2.37
CA HIS A 64 -9.36 4.89 3.37
C HIS A 64 -8.78 6.21 2.82
N GLY A 65 -8.45 7.13 3.73
CA GLY A 65 -7.88 8.45 3.45
C GLY A 65 -6.35 8.55 3.55
N LEU A 66 -5.83 9.78 3.45
CA LEU A 66 -4.41 10.13 3.29
C LEU A 66 -3.47 9.65 4.43
N THR A 67 -3.97 9.59 5.66
CA THR A 67 -3.23 9.15 6.86
C THR A 67 -3.62 7.73 7.30
N GLY A 68 -4.51 7.08 6.57
CA GLY A 68 -5.10 5.80 6.94
C GLY A 68 -4.37 4.58 6.37
N ASN A 69 -4.85 3.41 6.76
CA ASN A 69 -4.68 2.15 6.05
C ASN A 69 -6.02 1.38 6.03
N ARG A 70 -6.12 0.27 5.29
CA ARG A 70 -7.39 -0.45 5.09
C ARG A 70 -8.02 -1.05 6.34
N GLU A 71 -7.31 -1.10 7.47
CA GLU A 71 -7.80 -1.71 8.71
C GLU A 71 -7.92 -0.64 9.80
N GLY A 72 -6.82 0.06 10.10
CA GLY A 72 -6.79 1.09 11.16
C GLY A 72 -7.71 2.29 10.93
N THR A 73 -8.12 2.59 9.70
CA THR A 73 -9.12 3.65 9.43
C THR A 73 -10.52 3.29 9.92
N TRP A 74 -10.79 2.00 10.12
CA TRP A 74 -12.11 1.47 10.45
C TRP A 74 -12.15 0.79 11.83
N THR A 75 -11.04 0.80 12.58
CA THR A 75 -10.94 0.24 13.92
C THR A 75 -10.90 1.38 14.94
N ALA A 76 -11.78 1.35 15.94
CA ALA A 76 -11.80 2.36 17.00
C ALA A 76 -10.58 2.20 17.94
N PRO A 77 -10.13 3.27 18.62
CA PRO A 77 -9.07 3.18 19.62
C PRO A 77 -9.36 2.11 20.68
N GLY A 78 -8.36 1.29 21.01
CA GLY A 78 -8.48 0.18 21.95
C GLY A 78 -9.23 -1.08 21.42
N GLN A 79 -9.74 -1.06 20.19
CA GLN A 79 -10.39 -2.22 19.57
C GLN A 79 -9.44 -3.00 18.66
N SER A 80 -9.66 -4.31 18.55
CA SER A 80 -8.94 -5.21 17.63
C SER A 80 -9.66 -5.42 16.29
N THR A 81 -10.98 -5.17 16.25
CA THR A 81 -11.85 -5.49 15.12
C THR A 81 -12.39 -4.22 14.46
N PRO A 82 -12.32 -4.08 13.12
CA PRO A 82 -12.95 -2.98 12.41
C PRO A 82 -14.46 -2.91 12.66
N TRP A 83 -14.99 -1.71 12.95
CA TRP A 83 -16.43 -1.52 13.17
C TRP A 83 -17.32 -2.02 12.01
N PRO A 84 -16.93 -1.94 10.72
CA PRO A 84 -17.76 -2.52 9.66
C PRO A 84 -17.91 -4.03 9.80
N LYS A 85 -16.88 -4.73 10.28
CA LYS A 85 -16.93 -6.18 10.55
C LYS A 85 -17.76 -6.50 11.80
N ALA A 86 -17.70 -5.65 12.82
CA ALA A 86 -18.41 -5.89 14.08
C ALA A 86 -19.91 -5.58 14.00
N LEU A 87 -20.29 -4.51 13.30
CA LEU A 87 -21.63 -3.91 13.40
C LEU A 87 -22.55 -4.17 12.19
N LEU A 88 -22.00 -4.39 10.99
CA LEU A 88 -22.83 -4.53 9.78
C LEU A 88 -23.35 -5.96 9.51
N PRO A 89 -22.65 -7.07 9.82
CA PRO A 89 -23.18 -8.41 9.53
C PRO A 89 -24.54 -8.76 10.17
N PRO A 90 -24.90 -8.30 11.38
CA PRO A 90 -26.24 -8.51 11.93
C PRO A 90 -27.34 -7.79 11.11
N GLU A 91 -27.10 -6.53 10.75
CA GLU A 91 -28.05 -5.66 10.05
C GLU A 91 -28.14 -5.96 8.54
N LEU A 92 -27.00 -6.35 7.94
CA LEU A 92 -26.79 -6.55 6.50
C LEU A 92 -26.33 -7.98 6.24
N ASN A 93 -27.07 -8.95 6.76
CA ASN A 93 -26.76 -10.38 6.78
C ASN A 93 -26.51 -11.07 5.43
N LYS A 94 -26.86 -10.42 4.30
CA LYS A 94 -26.55 -10.87 2.92
C LYS A 94 -25.51 -9.99 2.21
N SER A 95 -24.56 -9.42 2.95
CA SER A 95 -23.51 -8.55 2.41
C SER A 95 -22.10 -9.10 2.59
N ARG A 96 -21.23 -8.86 1.61
CA ARG A 96 -19.78 -9.06 1.72
C ARG A 96 -19.11 -7.72 1.97
N ILE A 97 -18.36 -7.65 3.05
CA ILE A 97 -17.69 -6.43 3.50
C ILE A 97 -16.23 -6.51 3.07
N LEU A 98 -15.85 -5.59 2.20
CA LEU A 98 -14.51 -5.44 1.65
C LEU A 98 -13.88 -4.16 2.20
N THR A 99 -12.56 -4.17 2.39
CA THR A 99 -11.77 -2.95 2.59
C THR A 99 -10.58 -2.92 1.65
N TYR A 100 -10.30 -1.76 1.06
CA TYR A 100 -9.23 -1.57 0.08
C TYR A 100 -8.12 -0.68 0.66
N GLY A 101 -6.88 -1.15 0.50
CA GLY A 101 -5.69 -0.41 0.88
C GLY A 101 -4.91 0.11 -0.31
N TYR A 102 -4.36 1.32 -0.17
CA TYR A 102 -3.34 1.87 -1.06
C TYR A 102 -2.37 2.70 -0.23
N ASN A 103 -1.08 2.72 -0.56
CA ASN A 103 -0.13 3.55 0.15
C ASN A 103 -0.45 5.04 -0.09
N ALA A 104 -1.19 5.66 0.82
CA ALA A 104 -1.62 7.04 0.66
C ALA A 104 -0.51 8.04 1.03
N TYR A 105 0.42 7.65 1.91
CA TYR A 105 1.54 8.49 2.36
C TYR A 105 2.44 8.98 1.22
N ILE A 106 2.58 8.20 0.14
CA ILE A 106 3.36 8.65 -1.01
C ILE A 106 2.73 9.89 -1.67
N MET A 107 1.40 10.04 -1.67
CA MET A 107 0.68 11.18 -2.27
C MET A 107 1.20 12.54 -1.77
N ARG A 108 1.66 12.62 -0.52
CA ARG A 108 2.13 13.85 0.13
C ARG A 108 3.53 14.31 -0.32
N LYS A 109 4.24 13.51 -1.12
CA LYS A 109 5.60 13.81 -1.62
C LYS A 109 5.58 14.22 -3.10
N SER A 110 5.86 15.49 -3.39
CA SER A 110 6.00 16.14 -4.71
C SER A 110 4.73 16.37 -5.56
N GLY A 111 4.83 17.33 -6.50
CA GLY A 111 3.73 17.89 -7.29
C GLY A 111 3.09 16.99 -8.35
N ALA A 112 3.51 15.72 -8.47
CA ALA A 112 2.90 14.75 -9.39
C ALA A 112 1.63 14.08 -8.81
N ALA A 113 0.84 14.81 -8.01
CA ALA A 113 -0.28 14.27 -7.22
C ALA A 113 -1.35 13.60 -8.11
N SER A 114 -1.77 14.26 -9.20
CA SER A 114 -2.81 13.76 -10.11
C SER A 114 -2.46 12.40 -10.72
N ASN A 115 -1.26 12.26 -11.31
CA ASN A 115 -0.80 11.02 -11.95
C ASN A 115 -0.82 9.83 -10.98
N ARG A 116 -0.57 10.09 -9.69
CA ARG A 116 -0.47 9.07 -8.64
C ARG A 116 -1.84 8.73 -8.07
N LEU A 117 -2.78 9.69 -8.06
CA LEU A 117 -4.19 9.44 -7.76
C LEU A 117 -4.80 8.54 -8.83
N ILE A 118 -4.53 8.82 -10.11
CA ILE A 118 -4.90 7.96 -11.24
C ILE A 118 -4.29 6.56 -11.08
N HIS A 119 -3.00 6.43 -10.74
CA HIS A 119 -2.38 5.13 -10.47
C HIS A 119 -3.06 4.35 -9.33
N HIS A 120 -3.39 5.00 -8.20
CA HIS A 120 -4.15 4.36 -7.12
C HIS A 120 -5.57 3.95 -7.56
N ALA A 121 -6.20 4.74 -8.43
CA ALA A 121 -7.52 4.46 -8.98
C ALA A 121 -7.52 3.28 -9.96
N THR A 122 -6.52 3.20 -10.85
CA THR A 122 -6.27 2.04 -11.72
C THR A 122 -6.04 0.77 -10.89
N ASN A 123 -5.25 0.85 -9.82
CA ASN A 123 -4.99 -0.30 -8.96
C ASN A 123 -6.23 -0.73 -8.16
N LEU A 124 -7.04 0.22 -7.66
CA LEU A 124 -8.36 -0.06 -7.06
C LEU A 124 -9.26 -0.80 -8.06
N LEU A 125 -9.38 -0.27 -9.28
CA LEU A 125 -10.20 -0.85 -10.35
C LEU A 125 -9.76 -2.28 -10.68
N ALA A 126 -8.47 -2.49 -10.94
CA ALA A 126 -7.92 -3.81 -11.24
C ALA A 126 -8.09 -4.80 -10.08
N ASN A 127 -7.64 -4.43 -8.87
CA ASN A 127 -7.70 -5.31 -7.70
C ASN A 127 -9.13 -5.69 -7.31
N LEU A 128 -10.07 -4.75 -7.36
CA LEU A 128 -11.48 -5.01 -7.04
C LEU A 128 -12.15 -5.88 -8.10
N THR A 129 -11.82 -5.68 -9.38
CA THR A 129 -12.32 -6.52 -10.47
C THR A 129 -11.80 -7.96 -10.34
N THR A 130 -10.49 -8.16 -10.10
CA THR A 130 -9.90 -9.48 -9.85
C THR A 130 -10.51 -10.14 -8.61
N SER A 131 -10.69 -9.39 -7.51
CA SER A 131 -11.29 -9.91 -6.28
C SER A 131 -12.75 -10.33 -6.50
N ARG A 132 -13.54 -9.55 -7.23
CA ARG A 132 -14.93 -9.90 -7.58
C ARG A 132 -15.02 -11.12 -8.48
N ALA A 133 -14.19 -11.22 -9.52
CA ALA A 133 -14.15 -12.39 -10.39
C ALA A 133 -13.84 -13.69 -9.61
N ARG A 134 -12.85 -13.65 -8.70
CA ARG A 134 -12.47 -14.80 -7.85
C ARG A 134 -13.56 -15.30 -6.89
N HIS A 135 -14.58 -14.48 -6.59
CA HIS A 135 -15.68 -14.83 -5.68
C HIS A 135 -17.03 -14.91 -6.42
N ASN A 136 -17.02 -15.13 -7.75
CA ASN A 136 -18.20 -15.15 -8.62
C ASN A 136 -19.11 -13.89 -8.49
N ALA A 137 -18.53 -12.76 -8.08
CA ALA A 137 -19.26 -11.55 -7.71
C ALA A 137 -19.24 -10.48 -8.82
N SER A 138 -18.82 -10.81 -10.04
CA SER A 138 -18.60 -9.86 -11.14
C SER A 138 -19.82 -8.97 -11.44
N SER A 139 -21.03 -9.54 -11.42
CA SER A 139 -22.31 -8.85 -11.64
C SER A 139 -23.00 -8.34 -10.37
N ARG A 140 -22.45 -8.65 -9.18
CA ARG A 140 -23.10 -8.39 -7.89
C ARG A 140 -23.18 -6.88 -7.60
N PRO A 141 -24.33 -6.33 -7.14
CA PRO A 141 -24.42 -4.95 -6.67
C PRO A 141 -23.25 -4.54 -5.78
N LEU A 142 -22.76 -3.30 -5.97
CA LEU A 142 -21.58 -2.76 -5.31
C LEU A 142 -21.89 -1.40 -4.71
N ILE A 143 -21.57 -1.20 -3.44
CA ILE A 143 -21.64 0.07 -2.73
C ILE A 143 -20.23 0.45 -2.27
N PHE A 144 -19.84 1.71 -2.47
CA PHE A 144 -18.57 2.22 -1.95
C PHE A 144 -18.78 3.06 -0.69
N VAL A 145 -17.85 2.96 0.26
CA VAL A 145 -17.81 3.77 1.49
C VAL A 145 -16.41 4.38 1.60
N ALA A 146 -16.26 5.65 1.26
CA ALA A 146 -14.97 6.25 0.96
C ALA A 146 -14.66 7.45 1.88
N HIS A 147 -13.56 7.37 2.63
CA HIS A 147 -13.12 8.40 3.57
C HIS A 147 -12.06 9.32 2.97
N SER A 148 -12.24 10.63 3.13
CA SER A 148 -11.27 11.68 2.78
C SER A 148 -10.75 11.50 1.33
N LEU A 149 -9.44 11.50 1.11
CA LEU A 149 -8.79 11.27 -0.18
C LEU A 149 -9.25 9.99 -0.90
N GLY A 150 -9.65 8.94 -0.15
CA GLY A 150 -10.19 7.70 -0.72
C GLY A 150 -11.43 7.91 -1.57
N GLY A 151 -12.22 8.96 -1.30
CA GLY A 151 -13.35 9.35 -2.14
C GLY A 151 -12.95 9.93 -3.49
N LEU A 152 -11.76 10.51 -3.63
CA LEU A 152 -11.25 10.97 -4.92
C LEU A 152 -10.69 9.78 -5.73
N VAL A 153 -9.95 8.87 -5.08
CA VAL A 153 -9.49 7.60 -5.68
C VAL A 153 -10.68 6.75 -6.16
N CYS A 154 -11.76 6.70 -5.37
CA CYS A 154 -13.01 6.03 -5.72
C CYS A 154 -13.68 6.65 -6.95
N LYS A 155 -13.85 7.99 -6.99
CA LYS A 155 -14.42 8.70 -8.15
C LYS A 155 -13.62 8.42 -9.43
N GLU A 156 -12.31 8.52 -9.37
CA GLU A 156 -11.44 8.27 -10.52
C GLU A 156 -11.52 6.81 -11.00
N ALA A 157 -11.53 5.83 -10.08
CA ALA A 157 -11.65 4.41 -10.45
C ALA A 157 -12.98 4.10 -11.15
N ILE A 158 -14.06 4.78 -10.76
CA ILE A 158 -15.39 4.65 -11.36
C ILE A 158 -15.44 5.34 -12.75
N LEU A 159 -14.76 6.47 -12.93
CA LEU A 159 -14.62 7.14 -14.24
C LEU A 159 -13.79 6.30 -15.22
N LEU A 160 -12.64 5.78 -14.76
CA LEU A 160 -11.79 4.84 -15.50
C LEU A 160 -12.58 3.59 -15.90
N SER A 161 -13.35 3.01 -14.96
CA SER A 161 -14.22 1.85 -15.23
C SER A 161 -15.27 2.16 -16.30
N ARG A 162 -16.04 3.24 -16.14
CA ARG A 162 -17.12 3.62 -17.08
C ARG A 162 -16.63 3.69 -18.52
N ASN A 163 -15.45 4.27 -18.71
CA ASN A 163 -14.85 4.53 -20.00
C ASN A 163 -13.97 3.36 -20.51
N HIS A 164 -13.81 2.28 -19.74
CA HIS A 164 -12.89 1.19 -20.07
C HIS A 164 -13.37 0.37 -21.28
N PRO A 165 -12.53 0.02 -22.27
CA PRO A 165 -12.94 -0.79 -23.41
C PRO A 165 -13.31 -2.23 -23.01
N GLU A 166 -12.56 -2.82 -22.08
CA GLU A 166 -12.79 -4.18 -21.61
C GLU A 166 -14.02 -4.28 -20.69
N THR A 167 -14.93 -5.20 -21.03
CA THR A 167 -16.20 -5.42 -20.32
C THR A 167 -16.03 -5.75 -18.84
N HIS A 168 -15.01 -6.54 -18.50
CA HIS A 168 -14.80 -7.01 -17.13
C HIS A 168 -14.38 -5.86 -16.19
N LEU A 169 -13.54 -4.93 -16.64
CA LEU A 169 -13.19 -3.71 -15.89
C LEU A 169 -14.32 -2.67 -15.93
N ARG A 170 -15.07 -2.58 -17.02
CA ARG A 170 -16.29 -1.75 -17.11
C ARG A 170 -17.44 -2.24 -16.21
N SER A 171 -17.39 -3.47 -15.73
CA SER A 171 -18.40 -4.03 -14.82
C SER A 171 -18.50 -3.30 -13.48
N ILE A 172 -17.40 -2.72 -12.97
CA ILE A 172 -17.39 -2.00 -11.69
C ILE A 172 -18.34 -0.80 -11.74
N PHE A 173 -18.30 0.01 -12.81
CA PHE A 173 -19.26 1.09 -13.03
C PHE A 173 -20.70 0.57 -13.09
N GLY A 174 -20.99 -0.43 -13.93
CA GLY A 174 -22.35 -0.97 -14.08
C GLY A 174 -22.92 -1.62 -12.81
N CYS A 175 -22.07 -2.17 -11.96
CA CYS A 175 -22.45 -2.77 -10.69
C CYS A 175 -22.57 -1.77 -9.54
N THR A 176 -21.94 -0.59 -9.64
CA THR A 176 -22.00 0.45 -8.60
C THR A 176 -23.41 0.98 -8.47
N LYS A 177 -24.03 0.80 -7.29
CA LYS A 177 -25.39 1.28 -6.98
C LYS A 177 -25.42 2.46 -6.00
N GLY A 178 -24.33 2.74 -5.31
CA GLY A 178 -24.21 3.88 -4.40
C GLY A 178 -22.77 4.15 -3.96
N ILE A 179 -22.52 5.39 -3.53
CA ILE A 179 -21.25 5.81 -2.93
C ILE A 179 -21.55 6.69 -1.71
N ILE A 180 -21.01 6.34 -0.55
CA ILE A 180 -21.06 7.12 0.68
C ILE A 180 -19.71 7.81 0.85
N PHE A 181 -19.69 9.14 0.78
CA PHE A 181 -18.49 9.95 0.98
C PHE A 181 -18.44 10.49 2.41
N MET A 182 -17.32 10.30 3.09
CA MET A 182 -17.07 10.84 4.44
C MET A 182 -15.88 11.80 4.38
N GLY A 183 -16.11 13.10 4.58
CA GLY A 183 -15.05 14.11 4.58
C GLY A 183 -14.22 14.22 3.30
N THR A 184 -14.74 13.77 2.14
CA THR A 184 -14.00 13.79 0.88
C THR A 184 -13.90 15.21 0.31
N PRO A 185 -12.70 15.77 0.07
CA PRO A 185 -12.52 17.15 -0.41
C PRO A 185 -12.85 17.27 -1.91
N HIS A 186 -14.15 17.33 -2.23
CA HIS A 186 -14.69 17.22 -3.60
C HIS A 186 -14.23 18.32 -4.57
N LYS A 187 -13.80 19.49 -4.08
CA LYS A 187 -13.24 20.59 -4.89
C LYS A 187 -11.77 20.88 -4.52
N GLY A 188 -11.06 19.89 -3.96
CA GLY A 188 -9.73 20.05 -3.38
C GLY A 188 -9.78 20.50 -1.92
N ALA A 189 -8.63 20.42 -1.24
CA ALA A 189 -8.49 20.75 0.18
C ALA A 189 -8.34 22.27 0.46
N TRP A 190 -8.26 23.10 -0.59
CA TRP A 190 -8.17 24.56 -0.50
C TRP A 190 -9.43 25.21 0.10
N MET A 191 -10.60 24.57 0.02
CA MET A 191 -11.85 25.08 0.62
C MET A 191 -12.06 24.60 2.07
N ALA A 192 -10.98 24.37 2.81
CA ALA A 192 -11.03 23.98 4.22
C ALA A 192 -10.28 25.02 5.05
N ASP A 193 -10.87 26.22 5.09
CA ASP A 193 -10.61 27.25 6.11
C ASP A 193 -11.25 26.83 7.46
#